data_AF-A0A168R4D8-F1
#
_entry.id   AF-A0A168R4D8-F1
#
_cell.length_a   1.000
_cell.length_b   1.000
_cell.length_c   1.000
_cell.angle_alpha   90.00
_cell.angle_beta   90.00
_cell.angle_gamma   90.00
#
_symmetry.space_group_name_H-M   'P 1'
#
loop_
_entity.id
_entity.type
_entity.pdbx_description
1 polymer ?
#
loop_
_entity_poly.entity_id
_entity_poly.type
_entity_poly.pdbx_seq_one_letter_code
_entity_poly.pdbx_strand_id
1 'polypeptide(L)'
;MASAANWEYPEHQQFERVPTIDQIDRKDHKAVYAARHQKIRDDWVRAMEARLIKEKLDECYKTEGVNHYASCRDLADLYLKAIKENRVEGYRKKAPSS
;
A
#
# COMPACT_ATOMS: atom_id res chain seq x y z
N MET A 1 -2.55 4.44 44.20
CA MET A 1 -1.37 3.84 43.54
C MET A 1 -1.61 3.90 42.04
N ALA A 2 -0.77 4.61 41.30
CA ALA A 2 -0.91 4.73 39.85
C ALA A 2 -0.67 3.35 39.21
N SER A 3 -1.66 2.83 38.47
CA SER A 3 -1.49 1.64 37.65
C SER A 3 -0.43 1.95 36.60
N ALA A 4 0.65 1.16 36.59
CA ALA A 4 1.63 1.21 35.51
C ALA A 4 0.90 0.93 34.20
N ALA A 5 0.86 1.92 33.31
CA ALA A 5 0.27 1.74 31.99
C ALA A 5 1.04 0.62 31.27
N ASN A 6 0.35 -0.48 31.01
CA ASN A 6 0.80 -1.52 30.09
C ASN A 6 0.88 -0.87 28.69
N TRP A 7 2.08 -0.45 28.26
CA TRP A 7 2.34 0.08 26.92
C TRP A 7 2.74 -1.02 25.93
N GLU A 8 2.17 -2.21 26.07
CA GLU A 8 2.39 -3.30 25.12
C GLU A 8 2.00 -2.87 23.71
N TYR A 9 2.91 -3.15 22.77
CA TYR A 9 2.75 -2.71 21.39
C TYR A 9 1.52 -3.40 20.80
N PRO A 10 0.55 -2.66 20.24
CA PRO A 10 -0.62 -3.27 19.65
C PRO A 10 -0.23 -4.25 18.55
N GLU A 11 -0.90 -5.41 18.52
CA GLU A 11 -0.73 -6.36 17.43
C GLU A 11 -1.17 -5.78 16.09
N HIS A 12 -0.69 -6.37 15.00
CA HIS A 12 -1.06 -5.96 13.66
C HIS A 12 -2.55 -6.21 13.41
N GLN A 13 -3.30 -5.13 13.21
CA GLN A 13 -4.74 -5.20 12.98
C GLN A 13 -5.07 -5.84 11.62
N GLN A 14 -5.86 -6.92 11.64
CA GLN A 14 -6.36 -7.57 10.44
C GLN A 14 -7.77 -7.05 10.10
N PHE A 15 -7.99 -6.76 8.82
CA PHE A 15 -9.29 -6.30 8.31
C PHE A 15 -9.91 -7.35 7.39
N GLU A 16 -11.18 -7.66 7.59
CA GLU A 16 -11.92 -8.55 6.70
C GLU A 16 -12.07 -7.95 5.30
N ARG A 17 -12.11 -8.84 4.30
CA ARG A 17 -12.34 -8.45 2.90
C ARG A 17 -13.84 -8.30 2.65
N VAL A 18 -14.24 -7.11 2.24
CA VAL A 18 -15.56 -6.75 1.76
C VAL A 18 -15.60 -6.69 0.22
N PRO A 19 -16.79 -6.81 -0.39
CA PRO A 19 -16.97 -6.65 -1.83
C PRO A 19 -16.49 -5.28 -2.32
N THR A 20 -16.05 -5.21 -3.58
CA THR A 20 -15.63 -3.95 -4.19
C THR A 20 -16.84 -3.07 -4.55
N ILE A 21 -16.59 -1.78 -4.79
CA ILE A 21 -17.65 -0.81 -5.11
C ILE A 21 -18.46 -1.16 -6.36
N ASP A 22 -17.91 -1.99 -7.24
CA ASP A 22 -18.56 -2.44 -8.48
C ASP A 22 -19.53 -3.62 -8.24
N GLN A 23 -19.39 -4.34 -7.11
CA GLN A 23 -20.17 -5.54 -6.77
C GLN A 23 -21.36 -5.25 -5.86
N ILE A 24 -21.50 -4.01 -5.37
CA ILE A 24 -22.51 -3.62 -4.38
C ILE A 24 -23.60 -2.74 -4.99
N ASP A 25 -24.79 -2.74 -4.38
CA ASP A 25 -25.79 -1.74 -4.68
C ASP A 25 -25.35 -0.37 -4.14
N ARG A 26 -25.33 0.64 -5.02
CA ARG A 26 -24.96 2.01 -4.69
C ARG A 26 -25.93 2.68 -3.71
N LYS A 27 -27.16 2.15 -3.60
CA LYS A 27 -28.17 2.65 -2.65
C LYS A 27 -27.93 2.17 -1.23
N ASP A 28 -27.18 1.08 -1.03
CA ASP A 28 -26.77 0.64 0.30
C ASP A 28 -25.58 1.47 0.80
N HIS A 29 -25.89 2.50 1.58
CA HIS A 29 -24.90 3.39 2.15
C HIS A 29 -23.88 2.66 3.04
N LYS A 30 -24.27 1.57 3.74
CA LYS A 30 -23.37 0.82 4.62
C LYS A 30 -22.37 0.01 3.80
N ALA A 31 -22.83 -0.66 2.75
CA ALA A 31 -21.96 -1.38 1.83
C ALA A 31 -20.98 -0.44 1.11
N VAL A 32 -21.46 0.72 0.64
CA VAL A 32 -20.62 1.74 -0.02
C VAL A 32 -19.54 2.27 0.92
N TYR A 33 -19.90 2.52 2.19
CA TYR A 33 -18.95 2.97 3.20
C TYR A 33 -17.86 1.91 3.43
N ALA A 34 -18.24 0.65 3.65
CA ALA A 34 -17.28 -0.43 3.87
C ALA A 34 -16.32 -0.62 2.68
N ALA A 35 -16.84 -0.65 1.45
CA ALA A 35 -16.04 -0.80 0.24
C ALA A 35 -15.06 0.37 0.04
N ARG A 36 -15.51 1.61 0.34
CA ARG A 36 -14.65 2.80 0.32
C ARG A 36 -13.50 2.67 1.31
N HIS A 37 -13.77 2.23 2.54
CA HIS A 37 -12.74 2.08 3.56
C HIS A 37 -11.72 1.00 3.19
N GLN A 38 -12.16 -0.13 2.64
CA GLN A 38 -11.24 -1.14 2.13
C GLN A 38 -10.35 -0.60 1.02
N LYS A 39 -10.91 0.06 0.01
CA LYS A 39 -10.14 0.61 -1.11
C LYS A 39 -9.07 1.61 -0.63
N ILE A 40 -9.41 2.46 0.34
CA ILE A 40 -8.45 3.40 0.92
C ILE A 40 -7.32 2.67 1.63
N ARG A 41 -7.62 1.64 2.45
CA ARG A 41 -6.57 0.84 3.10
C ARG A 41 -5.65 0.17 2.09
N ASP A 42 -6.22 -0.44 1.05
CA ASP A 42 -5.45 -1.10 0.00
C ASP A 42 -4.55 -0.10 -0.76
N ASP A 43 -5.05 1.10 -1.04
CA ASP A 43 -4.26 2.16 -1.69
C ASP A 43 -3.07 2.61 -0.81
N TRP A 44 -3.28 2.71 0.50
CA TRP A 44 -2.19 3.01 1.43
C TRP A 44 -1.16 1.88 1.50
N VAL A 45 -1.59 0.61 1.50
CA VAL A 45 -0.69 -0.54 1.46
C VAL A 45 0.20 -0.49 0.21
N ARG A 46 -0.39 -0.26 -0.97
CA ARG A 46 0.37 -0.11 -2.23
C ARG A 46 1.37 1.05 -2.20
N ALA A 47 0.97 2.18 -1.63
CA ALA A 47 1.87 3.33 -1.47
C ALA A 47 3.05 2.99 -0.55
N MET A 48 2.81 2.24 0.52
CA MET A 48 3.86 1.76 1.43
C MET A 48 4.77 0.72 0.78
N GLU A 49 4.24 -0.17 -0.07
CA GLU A 49 5.04 -1.10 -0.87
C GLU A 49 6.00 -0.35 -1.81
N ALA A 50 5.51 0.67 -2.52
CA ALA A 50 6.35 1.50 -3.38
C ALA A 50 7.45 2.22 -2.61
N ARG A 51 7.16 2.66 -1.38
CA ARG A 51 8.14 3.25 -0.48
C ARG A 51 9.23 2.25 -0.06
N LEU A 52 8.86 1.01 0.27
CA LEU A 52 9.84 -0.03 0.62
C LEU A 52 10.79 -0.34 -0.55
N ILE A 53 10.25 -0.41 -1.78
CA ILE A 53 11.07 -0.60 -2.98
C ILE A 53 12.06 0.55 -3.15
N LYS A 54 11.60 1.79 -2.94
CA LYS A 54 12.47 2.98 -2.97
C LYS A 54 13.59 2.90 -1.93
N GLU A 55 13.26 2.56 -0.68
CA GLU A 55 14.23 2.46 0.41
C GLU A 55 15.30 1.41 0.10
N LYS A 56 14.90 0.26 -0.43
CA LYS A 56 15.82 -0.79 -0.88
C LYS A 56 16.69 -0.37 -2.07
N LEU A 57 16.13 0.40 -3.01
CA LEU A 57 16.89 0.95 -4.12
C LEU A 57 17.93 1.97 -3.63
N ASP A 58 17.54 2.86 -2.72
CA ASP A 58 18.43 3.85 -2.10
C ASP A 58 19.57 3.16 -1.32
N GLU A 59 19.28 2.04 -0.66
CA GLU A 59 20.30 1.20 -0.01
C GLU A 59 21.26 0.61 -1.04
N CYS A 60 20.76 -0.01 -2.12
CA CYS A 60 21.58 -0.59 -3.18
C CYS A 60 22.52 0.45 -3.82
N TYR A 61 22.03 1.66 -4.05
CA TYR A 61 22.86 2.76 -4.58
C TYR A 61 23.99 3.17 -3.63
N LYS A 62 23.76 3.09 -2.31
CA LYS A 62 24.80 3.39 -1.31
C LYS A 62 25.84 2.28 -1.21
N THR A 63 25.45 1.01 -1.39
CA THR A 63 26.36 -0.14 -1.25
C THR A 63 27.22 -0.37 -2.49
N GLU A 64 26.64 -0.29 -3.69
CA GLU A 64 27.33 -0.64 -4.95
C GLU A 64 28.20 0.49 -5.50
N GLY A 65 28.01 1.73 -5.04
CA GLY A 65 28.78 2.88 -5.48
C GLY A 65 28.72 3.04 -7.00
N VAL A 66 29.87 3.04 -7.67
CA VAL A 66 29.96 3.30 -9.13
C VAL A 66 29.27 2.21 -9.98
N ASN A 67 29.12 0.98 -9.46
CA ASN A 67 28.53 -0.13 -10.23
C ASN A 67 26.99 -0.23 -10.10
N HIS A 68 26.34 0.74 -9.46
CA HIS A 68 24.90 0.66 -9.18
C HIS A 68 24.03 0.53 -10.45
N TYR A 69 24.51 0.98 -11.62
CA TYR A 69 23.76 0.90 -12.88
C TYR A 69 23.52 -0.54 -13.37
N ALA A 70 24.45 -1.45 -13.09
CA ALA A 70 24.31 -2.86 -13.46
C ALA A 70 23.65 -3.65 -12.31
N SER A 71 24.17 -3.49 -11.09
CA SER A 71 23.74 -4.28 -9.93
C SER A 71 22.32 -3.95 -9.44
N CYS A 72 21.89 -2.68 -9.51
CA CYS A 72 20.61 -2.24 -8.94
C CYS A 72 19.49 -2.06 -10.00
N ARG A 73 19.73 -2.50 -11.24
CA ARG A 73 18.80 -2.29 -12.37
C ARG A 73 17.41 -2.87 -12.10
N ASP A 74 17.35 -4.10 -11.59
CA ASP A 74 16.08 -4.77 -11.31
C ASP A 74 15.24 -4.03 -10.27
N LEU A 75 15.89 -3.45 -9.24
CA LEU A 75 15.23 -2.63 -8.24
C LEU A 75 14.74 -1.30 -8.83
N ALA A 76 15.51 -0.71 -9.74
CA ALA A 76 15.11 0.51 -10.44
C ALA A 76 13.89 0.25 -11.34
N ASP A 77 13.89 -0.85 -12.11
CA ASP A 77 12.78 -1.24 -12.97
C ASP A 77 11.52 -1.55 -12.15
N LEU A 78 11.68 -2.25 -11.01
CA LEU A 78 10.59 -2.52 -10.08
C LEU A 78 10.03 -1.22 -9.47
N TYR A 79 10.88 -0.27 -9.09
CA TYR A 79 10.46 1.02 -8.57
C TYR A 79 9.68 1.84 -9.61
N LEU A 80 10.17 1.88 -10.85
CA LEU A 80 9.48 2.55 -11.96
C LEU A 80 8.09 1.95 -12.23
N LYS A 81 7.99 0.61 -12.17
CA LYS A 81 6.70 -0.08 -12.27
C LYS A 81 5.79 0.29 -11.09
N ALA A 82 6.31 0.26 -9.87
CA ALA A 82 5.54 0.58 -8.67
C ALA A 82 5.01 2.03 -8.68
N ILE A 83 5.80 3.02 -9.12
CA ILE A 83 5.33 4.42 -9.24
C ILE A 83 4.15 4.54 -10.20
N LYS A 84 4.13 3.72 -11.26
CA LYS A 84 3.04 3.75 -12.26
C LYS A 84 1.77 3.08 -11.73
N GLU A 85 1.90 1.96 -11.03
CA GLU A 85 0.78 1.08 -10.64
C GLU A 85 0.22 1.38 -9.24
N ASN A 86 1.04 1.86 -8.31
CA ASN A 86 0.69 2.00 -6.89
C ASN A 86 0.22 3.42 -6.51
N ARG A 87 -0.28 4.19 -7.49
CA ARG A 87 -0.78 5.54 -7.22
C ARG A 87 -2.09 5.46 -6.42
N VAL A 88 -2.24 6.38 -5.47
CA VAL A 88 -3.49 6.52 -4.71
C VAL A 88 -4.52 7.20 -5.61
N GLU A 89 -5.47 6.43 -6.12
CA GLU A 89 -6.45 6.87 -7.12
C GLU A 89 -7.84 7.17 -6.52
N GLY A 90 -7.99 6.92 -5.23
CA GLY A 90 -9.23 7.16 -4.48
C GLY A 90 -10.32 6.12 -4.78
N TYR A 91 -11.38 6.15 -3.97
CA TYR A 91 -12.43 5.11 -3.99
C TYR A 91 -13.42 5.21 -5.16
N ARG A 92 -13.41 6.33 -5.91
CA ARG A 92 -14.31 6.54 -7.04
C ARG A 92 -13.78 5.96 -8.34
N LYS A 93 -12.47 5.73 -8.44
CA LYS A 93 -11.88 5.12 -9.62
C LYS A 93 -12.16 3.62 -9.56
N LYS A 94 -12.72 3.09 -10.64
CA LYS A 94 -12.99 1.65 -10.79
C LYS A 94 -11.68 0.88 -10.71
N ALA A 95 -11.72 -0.34 -10.19
CA ALA A 95 -10.58 -1.24 -10.30
C ALA A 95 -10.23 -1.41 -11.79
N PRO A 96 -8.95 -1.48 -12.17
CA PRO A 96 -8.60 -1.80 -13.54
C PRO A 96 -9.28 -3.14 -13.89
N SER A 97 -10.13 -3.13 -14.91
CA SER A 97 -10.70 -4.35 -15.46
C SER A 97 -9.53 -5.22 -15.92
N SER A 98 -9.36 -6.37 -15.27
CA SER A 98 -8.44 -7.41 -15.73
C SER A 98 -8.84 -7.90 -17.11
#